data_AF-A0AA87NQV7-F1
#
_entry.id   AF-A0AA87NQV7-F1
#
_cell.length_a   1.000
_cell.length_b   1.000
_cell.length_c   1.000
_cell.angle_alpha   90.00
_cell.angle_beta   90.00
_cell.angle_gamma   90.00
#
_symmetry.space_group_name_H-M   'P 1'
#
loop_
_entity.id
_entity.type
_entity.pdbx_description
1 polymer ?
#
loop_
_entity_poly.entity_id
_entity_poly.type
_entity_poly.pdbx_seq_one_letter_code
_entity_poly.pdbx_strand_id
1 'polypeptide(L)'
;MAIKTMTLDEINKSPKLSKERIEEIIAFDEKFDDPDCPPLTSEQLAQMKPAHVIHPEWYKVKKADVHIKIDIDVLEALKAGGKGYQTRINEILRRAVMPQ
;
A
#
# COMPACT_ATOMS: atom_id res chain seq x y z
N MET A 1 7.26 2.79 -23.57
CA MET A 1 6.98 1.52 -22.85
C MET A 1 5.64 1.66 -22.15
N ALA A 2 4.70 0.75 -22.39
CA ALA A 2 3.42 0.74 -21.70
C ALA A 2 3.57 -0.03 -20.37
N ILE A 3 3.23 0.58 -19.24
CA ILE A 3 3.20 -0.11 -17.96
C ILE A 3 1.99 -1.05 -17.98
N LYS A 4 2.25 -2.37 -17.89
CA LYS A 4 1.20 -3.38 -17.83
C LYS A 4 0.79 -3.60 -16.37
N THR A 5 -0.42 -3.17 -16.01
CA THR A 5 -1.01 -3.52 -14.72
C THR A 5 -1.52 -4.97 -14.76
N MET A 6 -1.02 -5.83 -13.88
CA MET A 6 -1.45 -7.22 -13.73
C MET A 6 -1.95 -7.49 -12.31
N THR A 7 -2.89 -8.42 -12.18
CA THR A 7 -3.37 -8.95 -10.90
C THR A 7 -2.39 -9.99 -10.32
N LEU A 8 -2.48 -10.26 -9.01
CA LEU A 8 -1.60 -11.21 -8.33
C LEU A 8 -1.69 -12.62 -8.95
N ASP A 9 -2.89 -13.03 -9.34
CA ASP A 9 -3.15 -14.33 -9.96
C ASP A 9 -2.52 -14.47 -11.36
N GLU A 10 -2.48 -13.38 -12.13
CA GLU A 10 -1.84 -13.35 -13.45
C GLU A 10 -0.32 -13.38 -13.36
N ILE A 11 0.24 -12.73 -12.34
CA ILE A 11 1.69 -12.76 -12.06
C ILE A 11 2.10 -14.19 -11.70
N ASN A 12 1.35 -14.87 -10.84
CA ASN A 12 1.66 -16.25 -10.44
C ASN A 12 1.60 -17.27 -11.60
N LYS A 13 0.78 -16.99 -12.62
CA LYS A 13 0.66 -17.82 -13.83
C LYS A 13 1.69 -17.50 -14.92
N SER A 14 2.46 -16.44 -14.75
CA SER A 14 3.44 -16.03 -15.74
C SER A 14 4.59 -17.03 -15.84
N PRO A 15 5.17 -17.24 -17.04
CA PRO A 15 6.27 -18.16 -17.22
C PRO A 15 7.45 -17.75 -16.35
N LYS A 16 8.04 -18.71 -15.63
CA LYS A 16 9.28 -18.49 -14.89
C LYS A 16 10.41 -18.20 -15.88
N LEU A 17 11.41 -17.44 -15.43
CA LEU A 17 12.60 -17.13 -16.22
C LEU A 17 13.28 -18.41 -16.73
N SER A 18 13.78 -18.39 -17.97
CA SER A 18 14.58 -19.50 -18.52
C SER A 18 15.90 -19.64 -17.76
N LYS A 19 16.48 -20.84 -17.74
CA LYS A 19 17.76 -21.11 -17.08
C LYS A 19 18.90 -20.24 -17.65
N GLU A 20 18.93 -20.13 -18.97
CA GLU A 20 19.87 -19.27 -19.71
C GLU A 20 19.80 -17.81 -19.24
N ARG A 21 18.58 -17.29 -19.02
CA ARG A 21 18.41 -15.91 -18.57
C ARG A 21 18.87 -15.71 -17.12
N ILE A 22 18.74 -16.72 -16.27
CA ILE A 22 19.22 -16.67 -14.89
C ILE A 22 20.76 -16.65 -14.89
N GLU A 23 21.40 -17.48 -15.71
CA GLU A 23 22.86 -17.52 -15.86
C GLU A 23 23.42 -16.18 -16.38
N GLU A 24 22.76 -15.56 -17.36
CA GLU A 24 23.11 -14.20 -17.81
C GLU A 24 23.03 -13.15 -16.70
N ILE A 25 22.02 -13.23 -15.84
CA ILE A 25 21.83 -12.28 -14.74
C ILE A 25 22.93 -12.45 -13.69
N ILE A 26 23.26 -13.70 -13.33
CA ILE A 26 24.34 -14.00 -12.38
C ILE A 26 25.69 -13.51 -12.92
N ALA A 27 25.99 -13.80 -14.19
CA ALA A 27 27.23 -13.36 -14.82
C ALA A 27 27.34 -11.83 -15.00
N PHE A 28 26.21 -11.12 -14.97
CA PHE A 28 26.18 -9.65 -14.95
C PHE A 28 26.44 -9.10 -13.55
N ASP A 29 25.85 -9.71 -12.52
CA ASP A 29 26.01 -9.33 -11.11
C ASP A 29 27.47 -9.45 -10.65
N GLU A 30 28.15 -10.54 -11.00
CA GLU A 30 29.58 -10.76 -10.67
C GLU A 30 30.54 -9.70 -11.25
N LYS A 31 30.11 -8.96 -12.28
CA LYS A 31 30.92 -7.91 -12.92
C LYS A 31 30.69 -6.53 -12.31
N PHE A 32 29.72 -6.40 -11.41
CA PHE A 32 29.27 -5.14 -10.85
C PHE A 32 29.89 -4.94 -9.47
N ASP A 33 31.12 -4.42 -9.42
CA ASP A 33 31.78 -3.98 -8.18
C ASP A 33 31.85 -2.45 -8.17
N ASP A 34 30.75 -1.82 -7.75
CA ASP A 34 30.63 -0.37 -7.63
C ASP A 34 30.92 0.07 -6.17
N PRO A 35 32.03 0.79 -5.92
CA PRO A 35 32.41 1.20 -4.57
C PRO A 35 31.41 2.18 -3.91
N ASP A 36 30.59 2.87 -4.70
CA ASP A 36 29.56 3.79 -4.20
C ASP A 36 28.22 3.09 -3.91
N CYS A 37 28.05 1.82 -4.32
CA CYS A 37 26.82 1.04 -4.12
C CYS A 37 27.12 -0.31 -3.44
N PRO A 38 27.52 -0.29 -2.15
CA PRO A 38 27.80 -1.52 -1.42
C PRO A 38 26.52 -2.37 -1.26
N PRO A 39 26.64 -3.72 -1.27
CA PRO A 39 25.50 -4.58 -1.06
C PRO A 39 24.93 -4.39 0.35
N LEU A 40 23.59 -4.38 0.46
CA LEU A 40 22.91 -4.30 1.74
C LEU A 40 23.23 -5.54 2.59
N THR A 41 23.69 -5.30 3.81
CA THR A 41 23.91 -6.38 4.79
C THR A 41 22.57 -6.91 5.30
N SER A 42 22.54 -8.17 5.74
CA SER A 42 21.35 -8.82 6.30
C SER A 42 20.78 -8.05 7.51
N GLU A 43 21.63 -7.43 8.31
CA GLU A 43 21.23 -6.61 9.46
C GLU A 43 20.53 -5.32 9.03
N GLN A 44 21.02 -4.66 7.97
CA GLN A 44 20.39 -3.45 7.42
C GLN A 44 19.03 -3.77 6.79
N LEU A 45 18.92 -4.90 6.07
CA LEU A 45 17.66 -5.37 5.52
C LEU A 45 16.61 -5.66 6.61
N ALA A 46 17.02 -6.25 7.73
CA ALA A 46 16.11 -6.52 8.85
C ALA A 46 15.57 -5.25 9.52
N GLN A 47 16.30 -4.13 9.43
CA GLN A 47 15.89 -2.84 9.98
C GLN A 47 14.93 -2.06 9.05
N MET A 48 14.86 -2.40 7.77
CA MET A 48 13.96 -1.75 6.83
C MET A 48 12.50 -2.05 7.18
N LYS A 49 11.74 -1.00 7.50
CA LYS A 49 10.29 -1.10 7.70
C LYS A 49 9.57 -0.65 6.43
N PRO A 50 8.38 -1.20 6.14
CA PRO A 50 7.60 -0.78 4.98
C PRO A 50 7.28 0.71 5.04
N ALA A 51 7.35 1.39 3.89
CA ALA A 51 7.12 2.84 3.80
C ALA A 51 5.74 3.27 4.35
N HIS A 52 4.70 2.43 4.21
CA HIS A 52 3.37 2.72 4.75
C HIS A 52 3.30 2.68 6.29
N VAL A 53 4.28 2.06 6.96
CA VAL A 53 4.41 2.02 8.42
C VAL A 53 5.17 3.24 8.93
N ILE A 54 6.24 3.64 8.23
CA ILE A 54 7.08 4.79 8.61
C ILE A 54 6.41 6.12 8.22
N HIS A 55 5.78 6.15 7.05
CA HIS A 55 5.15 7.33 6.46
C HIS A 55 3.67 7.09 6.13
N PRO A 56 2.81 6.95 7.16
CA PRO A 56 1.38 6.78 6.96
C PRO A 56 0.73 7.97 6.23
N GLU A 57 1.33 9.16 6.27
CA GLU A 57 0.89 10.35 5.55
C GLU A 57 1.01 10.24 4.03
N TRP A 58 1.92 9.40 3.52
CA TRP A 58 2.07 9.17 2.06
C TRP A 58 0.95 8.30 1.49
N TYR A 59 0.27 7.54 2.33
CA TYR A 59 -0.81 6.65 1.92
C TYR A 59 -2.16 7.26 2.28
N LYS A 60 -2.86 7.79 1.28
CA LYS A 60 -4.28 8.16 1.43
C LYS A 60 -5.09 6.90 1.72
N VAL A 61 -5.82 6.90 2.84
CA VAL A 61 -6.75 5.83 3.19
C VAL A 61 -7.75 5.68 2.05
N LYS A 62 -7.79 4.49 1.43
CA LYS A 62 -8.79 4.15 0.41
C LYS A 62 -10.18 4.19 1.06
N LYS A 63 -11.05 5.06 0.54
CA LYS A 63 -12.46 5.12 0.95
C LYS A 63 -13.26 4.31 -0.06
N ALA A 64 -14.22 3.53 0.44
CA ALA A 64 -15.21 2.86 -0.40
C ALA A 64 -16.52 3.64 -0.32
N ASP A 65 -17.15 3.87 -1.48
CA ASP A 65 -18.49 4.42 -1.54
C ASP A 65 -19.50 3.31 -1.19
N VAL A 66 -20.27 3.53 -0.13
CA VAL A 66 -21.30 2.60 0.34
C VAL A 66 -22.63 3.34 0.48
N HIS A 67 -23.71 2.68 0.09
CA HIS A 67 -25.06 3.24 0.22
C HIS A 67 -25.75 2.67 1.45
N ILE A 68 -25.88 3.48 2.51
CA ILE A 68 -26.49 3.09 3.79
C ILE A 68 -27.66 4.03 4.12
N LYS A 69 -28.65 3.53 4.87
CA LYS A 69 -29.72 4.36 5.45
C LYS A 69 -29.29 4.77 6.86
N ILE A 70 -29.48 6.06 7.18
CA ILE A 70 -29.20 6.65 8.50
C ILE A 70 -30.49 7.30 8.96
N ASP A 71 -30.80 7.21 10.25
CA ASP A 71 -31.97 7.88 10.83
C ASP A 71 -31.89 9.40 10.64
N ILE A 72 -33.06 10.02 10.47
CA ILE A 72 -33.16 11.43 10.06
C ILE A 72 -32.61 12.37 11.14
N ASP A 73 -32.94 12.11 12.39
CA ASP A 73 -32.48 12.85 13.57
C ASP A 73 -30.96 12.82 13.72
N VAL A 74 -30.35 11.64 13.51
CA VAL A 74 -28.89 11.46 13.52
C VAL A 74 -28.24 12.25 12.38
N LEU A 75 -28.81 12.20 11.18
CA LEU A 75 -28.30 12.93 10.03
C LEU A 75 -28.39 14.46 10.24
N GLU A 76 -29.49 14.95 10.80
CA GLU A 76 -29.67 16.35 11.14
C GLU A 76 -28.67 16.80 12.21
N ALA A 77 -28.48 16.02 13.28
CA ALA A 77 -27.49 16.31 14.32
C ALA A 77 -26.06 16.40 13.75
N LEU A 78 -25.70 15.49 12.84
CA LEU A 78 -24.38 15.51 12.19
C LEU A 78 -24.20 16.71 11.25
N LYS A 79 -25.26 17.11 10.55
CA LYS A 79 -25.28 18.29 9.67
C LYS A 79 -25.29 19.60 10.44
N ALA A 80 -25.86 19.65 11.64
CA ALA A 80 -25.89 20.84 12.49
C ALA A 80 -24.48 21.37 12.80
N GLY A 81 -23.48 20.47 12.89
CA GLY A 81 -22.09 20.85 13.04
C GLY A 81 -21.41 21.41 11.77
N GLY A 82 -22.14 21.66 10.69
CA GLY A 82 -21.65 22.29 9.46
C GLY A 82 -21.03 21.35 8.42
N LYS A 83 -20.26 21.94 7.49
CA LYS A 83 -19.58 21.22 6.39
C LYS A 83 -18.60 20.18 6.97
N GLY A 84 -18.70 18.93 6.52
CA GLY A 84 -17.84 17.83 6.99
C GLY A 84 -18.56 16.69 7.71
N TYR A 85 -19.89 16.67 7.73
CA TYR A 85 -20.66 15.59 8.37
C TYR A 85 -20.27 14.18 7.88
N GLN A 86 -19.92 14.00 6.60
CA GLN A 86 -19.42 12.71 6.06
C GLN A 86 -18.10 12.27 6.71
N THR A 87 -17.18 13.20 6.98
CA THR A 87 -15.92 12.90 7.68
C THR A 87 -16.21 12.48 9.12
N ARG A 88 -17.14 13.17 9.81
CA ARG A 88 -17.57 12.80 11.17
C ARG A 88 -18.22 11.42 11.23
N ILE A 89 -19.04 11.07 10.23
CA ILE A 89 -19.61 9.72 10.11
C ILE A 89 -18.47 8.68 10.10
N ASN A 90 -17.45 8.90 9.26
CA ASN A 90 -16.33 7.98 9.15
C ASN A 90 -15.49 7.91 10.45
N GLU A 91 -15.32 9.01 11.18
CA GLU A 91 -14.63 9.03 12.48
C GLU A 91 -15.40 8.26 13.56
N ILE A 92 -16.73 8.42 13.62
CA ILE A 92 -17.60 7.70 14.56
C ILE A 92 -17.52 6.19 14.27
N LEU A 93 -17.65 5.81 13.00
CA LEU A 93 -17.53 4.41 12.59
C LEU A 93 -16.15 3.84 12.94
N ARG A 94 -15.07 4.60 12.69
CA ARG A 94 -13.71 4.18 13.04
C ARG A 94 -13.55 3.97 14.55
N ARG A 95 -14.08 4.88 15.39
CA ARG A 95 -14.03 4.74 16.85
C ARG A 95 -14.83 3.53 17.34
N ALA A 96 -15.96 3.23 16.72
CA ALA A 96 -16.81 2.10 17.10
C ALA A 96 -16.24 0.74 16.68
N VAL A 97 -15.62 0.65 15.50
CA VAL A 97 -15.11 -0.61 14.93
C VAL A 97 -13.65 -0.89 15.31
N MET A 98 -12.85 0.16 15.49
CA MET A 98 -11.44 0.07 15.84
C MET A 98 -11.18 0.86 17.14
N PRO A 99 -11.64 0.37 18.31
CA PRO A 99 -11.23 0.93 19.58
C PRO A 99 -9.71 0.79 19.70
N GLN A 100 -9.03 1.91 19.94
CA GLN A 100 -7.59 1.96 20.22
C GLN A 100 -7.28 1.25 21.53
#